data_AF-A0A842XT47-F1
#
_entry.id   AF-A0A842XT47-F1
#
_cell.length_a   1.000
_cell.length_b   1.000
_cell.length_c   1.000
_cell.angle_alpha   90.00
_cell.angle_beta   90.00
_cell.angle_gamma   90.00
#
_symmetry.space_group_name_H-M   'P 1'
#
loop_
_entity.id
_entity.type
_entity.pdbx_description
1 polymer ?
#
loop_
_entity_poly.entity_id
_entity_poly.type
_entity_poly.pdbx_seq_one_letter_code
_entity_poly.pdbx_strand_id
1 'polypeptide(L)'
;MGPADVYGGRHIRVHANDARVWIASSFRVFLIKTGIEKAGSINRLAREMGYRSRIHPGWSVRQILVGEQPFPYERLLRLSDYIGYPIEDVLKYRTEPQRVTHQNTNDALMKHGLWCYHVARMRLR
;
A
#
# COMPACT_ATOMS: atom_id res chain seq x y z
N MET A 1 -19.57 8.72 25.26
CA MET A 1 -18.26 8.06 25.13
C MET A 1 -18.34 7.11 23.95
N GLY A 2 -17.66 7.43 22.85
CA GLY A 2 -17.77 6.70 21.57
C GLY A 2 -16.94 5.41 21.53
N PRO A 3 -17.18 4.52 20.56
CA PRO A 3 -16.63 3.16 20.50
C PRO A 3 -15.18 3.10 19.96
N ALA A 4 -14.36 4.11 20.23
CA ALA A 4 -12.99 4.18 19.72
C ALA A 4 -12.02 3.20 20.43
N ASP A 5 -12.37 2.75 21.63
CA ASP A 5 -11.45 1.98 22.48
C ASP A 5 -11.51 0.46 22.29
N VAL A 6 -12.49 -0.08 21.56
CA VAL A 6 -12.72 -1.53 21.51
C VAL A 6 -11.91 -2.24 20.42
N TYR A 7 -11.54 -1.55 19.33
CA TYR A 7 -10.82 -2.16 18.21
C TYR A 7 -9.30 -1.90 18.21
N GLY A 8 -8.86 -0.79 18.81
CA GLY A 8 -7.46 -0.34 18.72
C GLY A 8 -6.45 -1.17 19.50
N GLY A 9 -6.81 -1.71 20.67
CA GLY A 9 -5.82 -2.31 21.58
C GLY A 9 -5.38 -3.74 21.22
N ARG A 10 -6.29 -4.55 20.65
CA ARG A 10 -6.07 -6.00 20.45
C ARG A 10 -5.46 -6.33 19.09
N HIS A 11 -5.97 -5.73 18.00
CA HIS A 11 -5.45 -6.00 16.64
C HIS A 11 -4.03 -5.46 16.43
N ILE A 12 -3.71 -4.31 17.05
CA ILE A 12 -2.35 -3.74 17.00
C ILE A 12 -1.34 -4.74 17.56
N ARG A 13 -1.66 -5.47 18.64
CA ARG A 13 -0.70 -6.39 19.29
C ARG A 13 -0.53 -7.72 18.57
N VAL A 14 -1.58 -8.23 17.91
CA VAL A 14 -1.53 -9.53 17.21
C VAL A 14 -0.70 -9.45 15.93
N HIS A 15 -0.75 -8.31 15.22
CA HIS A 15 0.02 -8.09 13.99
C HIS A 15 1.26 -7.19 14.18
N ALA A 16 1.52 -6.66 15.39
CA ALA A 16 2.71 -5.86 15.68
C ALA A 16 4.03 -6.59 15.36
N ASN A 17 4.06 -7.93 15.41
CA ASN A 17 5.23 -8.70 15.01
C ASN A 17 5.49 -8.66 13.49
N ASP A 18 4.47 -8.37 12.67
CA ASP A 18 4.60 -8.18 11.23
C ASP A 18 4.83 -6.70 10.92
N ALA A 19 6.02 -6.21 11.23
CA ALA A 19 6.41 -4.84 10.93
C ALA A 19 6.24 -4.48 9.44
N ARG A 20 6.21 -5.49 8.54
CA ARG A 20 6.13 -5.37 7.10
C ARG A 20 5.13 -6.37 6.49
N VAL A 21 4.20 -5.87 5.69
CA VAL A 21 3.14 -6.67 5.05
C VAL A 21 3.23 -6.57 3.54
N TRP A 22 3.36 -7.73 2.89
CA TRP A 22 3.23 -7.86 1.45
C TRP A 22 1.78 -8.13 1.08
N ILE A 23 1.27 -7.38 0.11
CA ILE A 23 -0.09 -7.52 -0.43
C ILE A 23 0.01 -7.89 -1.91
N ALA A 24 -0.84 -8.83 -2.34
CA ALA A 24 -0.92 -9.29 -3.73
C ALA A 24 -1.01 -8.11 -4.72
N SER A 25 -0.29 -8.19 -5.84
CA SER A 25 -0.07 -7.03 -6.73
C SER A 25 -1.34 -6.39 -7.26
N SER A 26 -2.34 -7.18 -7.67
CA SER A 26 -3.63 -6.66 -8.14
C SER A 26 -4.32 -5.82 -7.07
N PHE A 27 -4.44 -6.36 -5.85
CA PHE A 27 -5.11 -5.69 -4.75
C PHE A 27 -4.32 -4.51 -4.20
N ARG A 28 -2.99 -4.62 -4.12
CA ARG A 28 -2.09 -3.52 -3.73
C ARG A 28 -2.24 -2.31 -4.65
N VAL A 29 -2.22 -2.55 -5.96
CA VAL A 29 -2.38 -1.49 -6.97
C VAL A 29 -3.76 -0.86 -6.85
N PHE A 30 -4.81 -1.67 -6.69
CA PHE A 30 -6.17 -1.18 -6.43
C PHE A 30 -6.24 -0.27 -5.20
N LEU A 31 -5.77 -0.73 -4.04
CA LEU A 31 -5.79 0.04 -2.79
C LEU A 31 -5.10 1.40 -2.92
N ILE A 32 -3.88 1.40 -3.49
CA ILE A 32 -3.10 2.63 -3.64
C ILE A 32 -3.75 3.55 -4.67
N LYS A 33 -4.29 3.02 -5.78
CA LYS A 33 -5.04 3.82 -6.76
C LYS A 33 -6.24 4.52 -6.11
N THR A 34 -7.06 3.77 -5.36
CA THR A 34 -8.22 4.34 -4.65
C THR A 34 -7.79 5.44 -3.67
N GLY A 35 -6.68 5.22 -2.95
CA GLY A 35 -6.10 6.25 -2.09
C GLY A 35 -5.63 7.48 -2.86
N ILE A 36 -4.97 7.30 -4.01
CA ILE A 36 -4.50 8.40 -4.87
C ILE A 36 -5.69 9.21 -5.40
N GLU A 37 -6.72 8.53 -5.88
CA GLU A 37 -7.95 9.16 -6.40
C GLU A 37 -8.64 9.98 -5.32
N LYS A 38 -8.78 9.42 -4.11
CA LYS A 38 -9.37 10.14 -2.96
C LYS A 38 -8.53 11.34 -2.52
N ALA A 39 -7.20 11.19 -2.47
CA ALA A 39 -6.30 12.26 -2.03
C ALA A 39 -5.99 13.30 -3.12
N GLY A 40 -6.27 12.99 -4.38
CA GLY A 40 -5.96 13.79 -5.57
C GLY A 40 -4.51 13.71 -6.05
N SER A 41 -3.60 13.04 -5.32
CA SER A 41 -2.23 12.75 -5.78
C SER A 41 -1.53 11.74 -4.88
N ILE A 42 -0.48 11.08 -5.39
CA ILE A 42 0.38 10.19 -4.57
C ILE A 42 1.10 10.91 -3.43
N ASN A 43 1.44 12.19 -3.61
CA ASN A 43 2.08 12.99 -2.58
C ASN A 43 1.11 13.32 -1.44
N ARG A 44 -0.14 13.68 -1.75
CA ARG A 44 -1.18 13.89 -0.73
C ARG A 44 -1.53 12.58 -0.03
N LEU A 45 -1.69 11.48 -0.77
CA LEU A 45 -1.89 10.15 -0.17
C LEU A 45 -0.78 9.80 0.82
N ALA A 46 0.47 10.07 0.48
CA ALA A 46 1.58 9.79 1.39
C ALA A 46 1.47 10.59 2.70
N ARG A 47 0.95 11.83 2.67
CA ARG A 47 0.69 12.62 3.89
C ARG A 47 -0.40 12.00 4.75
N GLU A 48 -1.48 11.53 4.14
CA GLU A 48 -2.57 10.82 4.83
C GLU A 48 -2.07 9.52 5.49
N MET A 49 -1.22 8.78 4.78
CA MET A 49 -0.51 7.61 5.33
C MET A 49 0.53 8.01 6.39
N GLY A 50 0.80 9.30 6.60
CA GLY A 50 1.66 9.86 7.63
C GLY A 50 3.16 9.89 7.29
N TYR A 51 3.53 9.79 6.02
CA TYR A 51 4.89 10.04 5.57
C TYR A 51 5.22 11.54 5.65
N ARG A 52 6.37 11.87 6.25
CA ARG A 52 6.75 13.26 6.58
C ARG A 52 7.87 13.84 5.72
N SER A 53 8.45 13.11 4.76
CA SER A 53 9.53 13.63 3.89
C SER A 53 9.15 14.98 3.28
N ARG A 54 10.06 15.97 3.39
CA ARG A 54 9.89 17.30 2.81
C ARG A 54 10.26 17.35 1.33
N ILE A 55 11.12 16.42 0.89
CA ILE A 55 11.72 16.41 -0.45
C ILE A 55 10.89 15.51 -1.40
N HIS A 56 10.56 14.29 -0.98
CA HIS A 56 9.84 13.32 -1.82
C HIS A 56 8.75 12.57 -1.03
N PRO A 57 7.62 13.22 -0.71
CA PRO A 57 6.58 12.60 0.11
C PRO A 57 6.00 11.31 -0.51
N GLY A 58 5.77 11.28 -1.83
CA GLY A 58 5.22 10.12 -2.53
C GLY A 58 6.19 8.96 -2.78
N TRP A 59 7.50 9.09 -2.49
CA TRP A 59 8.48 8.08 -2.88
C TRP A 59 8.23 6.71 -2.27
N SER A 60 7.97 6.65 -0.95
CA SER A 60 7.71 5.36 -0.27
C SER A 60 6.44 4.70 -0.80
N VAL A 61 5.38 5.49 -1.07
CA VAL A 61 4.14 4.97 -1.66
C VAL A 61 4.39 4.44 -3.07
N ARG A 62 5.23 5.12 -3.86
CA ARG A 62 5.63 4.65 -5.19
C ARG A 62 6.37 3.32 -5.11
N GLN A 63 7.34 3.17 -4.21
CA GLN A 63 8.08 1.92 -4.02
C GLN A 63 7.16 0.76 -3.63
N ILE A 64 6.17 1.01 -2.78
CA ILE A 64 5.15 0.01 -2.43
C ILE A 64 4.28 -0.30 -3.65
N LEU A 65 3.80 0.72 -4.37
CA LEU A 65 2.98 0.55 -5.58
C LEU A 65 3.65 -0.36 -6.60
N VAL A 66 4.93 -0.11 -6.91
CA VAL A 66 5.71 -0.89 -7.87
C VAL A 66 6.24 -2.22 -7.31
N GLY A 67 5.88 -2.60 -6.08
CA GLY A 67 6.22 -3.90 -5.52
C GLY A 67 7.67 -4.06 -5.07
N GLU A 68 8.41 -2.96 -4.93
CA GLU A 68 9.81 -2.95 -4.46
C GLU A 68 9.88 -2.96 -2.92
N GLN A 69 8.81 -2.55 -2.24
CA GLN A 69 8.74 -2.55 -0.78
C GLN A 69 7.39 -3.06 -0.25
N PRO A 70 7.39 -3.76 0.89
CA PRO A 70 6.16 -4.04 1.62
C PRO A 70 5.63 -2.80 2.35
N PHE A 71 4.35 -2.81 2.68
CA PHE A 71 3.80 -1.79 3.58
C PHE A 71 4.36 -1.96 4.99
N PRO A 72 4.78 -0.88 5.66
CA PRO A 72 4.76 -0.88 7.13
C PRO A 72 3.32 -1.03 7.61
N TYR A 73 3.06 -1.91 8.59
CA TYR A 73 1.69 -2.21 9.04
C TYR A 73 0.89 -0.96 9.42
N GLU A 74 1.47 -0.06 10.23
CA GLU A 74 0.81 1.20 10.63
C GLU A 74 0.41 2.08 9.45
N ARG A 75 1.16 2.02 8.34
CA ARG A 75 0.87 2.80 7.13
C ARG A 75 -0.22 2.14 6.30
N LEU A 76 -0.28 0.80 6.31
CA LEU A 76 -1.37 0.04 5.71
C LEU A 76 -2.69 0.29 6.46
N LEU A 77 -2.65 0.29 7.79
CA LEU A 77 -3.80 0.62 8.63
C LEU A 77 -4.32 2.04 8.35
N ARG A 78 -3.43 3.04 8.30
CA ARG A 78 -3.85 4.40 7.94
C ARG A 78 -4.44 4.48 6.53
N LEU A 79 -3.88 3.76 5.57
CA LEU A 79 -4.44 3.69 4.21
C LEU A 79 -5.84 3.06 4.22
N SER A 80 -5.99 1.93 4.91
CA SER A 80 -7.25 1.19 4.99
C SER A 80 -8.35 2.04 5.63
N ASP A 81 -8.05 2.70 6.75
CA ASP A 81 -8.95 3.64 7.42
C ASP A 81 -9.27 4.83 6.51
N TYR A 82 -8.25 5.41 5.87
CA TYR A 82 -8.42 6.56 5.00
C TYR A 82 -9.35 6.27 3.82
N ILE A 83 -9.28 5.09 3.21
CA ILE A 83 -10.16 4.73 2.07
C ILE A 83 -11.48 4.07 2.52
N GLY A 84 -11.64 3.77 3.81
CA GLY A 84 -12.82 3.11 4.36
C GLY A 84 -12.92 1.61 4.07
N TYR A 85 -11.77 0.93 3.93
CA TYR A 85 -11.70 -0.52 3.70
C TYR A 85 -11.18 -1.18 4.99
N PRO A 86 -11.91 -2.13 5.62
CA PRO A 86 -11.48 -2.75 6.88
C PRO A 86 -10.11 -3.43 6.76
N ILE A 87 -9.23 -3.25 7.76
CA ILE A 87 -7.88 -3.80 7.72
C ILE A 87 -7.90 -5.34 7.67
N GLU A 88 -8.85 -5.98 8.32
CA GLU A 88 -9.04 -7.43 8.32
C GLU A 88 -9.30 -7.96 6.91
N ASP A 89 -10.08 -7.23 6.12
CA ASP A 89 -10.35 -7.58 4.72
C ASP A 89 -9.14 -7.32 3.83
N VAL A 90 -8.37 -6.26 4.10
CA VAL A 90 -7.10 -6.02 3.41
C VAL A 90 -6.12 -7.17 3.64
N LEU A 91 -6.02 -7.65 4.89
CA LEU A 91 -5.08 -8.70 5.27
C LEU A 91 -5.40 -10.07 4.65
N LYS A 92 -6.64 -10.31 4.17
CA LYS A 92 -6.97 -11.50 3.37
C LYS A 92 -6.17 -11.60 2.07
N TYR A 93 -5.64 -10.48 1.57
CA TYR A 93 -4.81 -10.42 0.36
C TYR A 93 -3.31 -10.44 0.66
N ARG A 94 -2.92 -10.72 1.90
CA ARG A 94 -1.52 -10.91 2.27
C ARG A 94 -0.90 -12.03 1.42
N THR A 95 0.35 -11.82 1.03
CA THR A 95 1.09 -12.78 0.21
C THR A 95 2.55 -12.86 0.64
N GLU A 96 3.28 -13.83 0.09
CA GLU A 96 4.73 -13.94 0.25
C GLU A 96 5.47 -13.00 -0.73
N PRO A 97 6.65 -12.46 -0.36
CA PRO A 97 7.41 -11.55 -1.20
C PRO A 97 7.69 -12.11 -2.60
N GLN A 98 8.00 -13.40 -2.71
CA GLN A 98 8.36 -14.06 -3.98
C GLN A 98 7.20 -14.13 -4.97
N ARG A 99 5.95 -13.96 -4.48
CA ARG A 99 4.76 -13.89 -5.33
C ARG A 99 4.50 -12.50 -5.88
N VAL A 100 5.22 -11.47 -5.43
CA VAL A 100 5.18 -10.12 -6.02
C VAL A 100 6.29 -10.04 -7.06
N THR A 101 5.91 -10.09 -8.34
CA THR A 101 6.87 -10.05 -9.45
C THR A 101 6.69 -8.76 -10.26
N HIS A 102 7.73 -8.36 -11.00
CA HIS A 102 7.60 -7.24 -11.94
C HIS A 102 6.50 -7.50 -12.97
N GLN A 103 6.37 -8.74 -13.46
CA GLN A 103 5.34 -9.11 -14.43
C GLN A 103 3.94 -8.86 -13.86
N ASN A 104 3.59 -9.47 -12.73
CA ASN A 104 2.24 -9.34 -12.20
C ASN A 104 1.94 -7.93 -11.65
N THR A 105 2.98 -7.18 -11.26
CA THR A 105 2.85 -5.78 -10.88
C THR A 105 2.56 -4.91 -12.10
N ASN A 106 3.29 -5.11 -13.20
CA ASN A 106 3.07 -4.38 -14.45
C ASN A 106 1.69 -4.69 -15.03
N ASP A 107 1.25 -5.95 -15.02
CA ASP A 107 -0.09 -6.35 -15.45
C ASP A 107 -1.18 -5.66 -14.61
N ALA A 108 -1.00 -5.59 -13.29
CA ALA A 108 -1.92 -4.87 -12.40
C ALA A 108 -1.91 -3.36 -12.67
N LEU A 109 -0.74 -2.74 -12.85
CA LEU A 109 -0.62 -1.32 -13.17
C LEU A 109 -1.34 -0.97 -14.48
N MET A 110 -1.17 -1.78 -15.52
CA MET A 110 -1.87 -1.60 -16.80
C MET A 110 -3.39 -1.72 -16.63
N LYS A 111 -3.86 -2.78 -15.97
CA LYS A 111 -5.29 -3.01 -15.72
C LYS A 111 -5.97 -1.85 -14.97
N HIS A 112 -5.22 -1.18 -14.10
CA HIS A 112 -5.71 -0.05 -13.30
C HIS A 112 -5.41 1.32 -13.93
N GLY A 113 -4.91 1.39 -15.16
CA GLY A 113 -4.62 2.65 -15.84
C GLY A 113 -3.41 3.43 -15.29
N LEU A 114 -2.56 2.77 -14.51
CA LEU A 114 -1.35 3.31 -13.88
C LEU A 114 -0.07 2.95 -14.65
N TRP A 115 -0.17 2.81 -15.97
CA TRP A 115 0.93 2.40 -16.85
C TRP A 115 2.15 3.32 -16.77
N CYS A 116 2.00 4.59 -16.38
CA CYS A 116 3.13 5.52 -16.20
C CYS A 116 4.06 5.12 -15.05
N TYR A 117 3.64 4.22 -14.17
CA TYR A 117 4.47 3.63 -13.11
C TYR A 117 5.10 2.28 -13.51
N HIS A 118 4.88 1.83 -14.75
CA HIS A 118 5.39 0.56 -15.24
C HIS A 118 6.91 0.44 -15.04
N VAL A 119 7.35 -0.70 -14.50
CA VAL A 119 8.76 -0.98 -14.28
C VAL A 119 9.34 -1.56 -15.56
N ALA A 120 10.07 -0.75 -16.31
CA ALA A 120 10.83 -1.22 -17.47
C ALA A 120 12.05 -2.03 -16.98
N ARG A 121 12.17 -3.29 -17.40
CA ARG A 121 13.47 -3.99 -17.29
C ARG A 121 14.42 -3.36 -18.29
N MET A 122 15.30 -2.46 -17.84
CA MET A 122 16.51 -2.21 -18.59
C MET A 122 17.33 -3.50 -18.52
N ARG A 123 17.30 -4.28 -19.60
CA ARG A 123 18.35 -5.27 -19.84
C ARG A 123 19.61 -4.47 -20.10
N LEU A 124 20.40 -4.21 -19.06
CA LEU A 124 21.81 -3.93 -19.25
C LEU A 124 22.39 -5.20 -19.90
N ARG A 125 22.69 -5.08 -21.19
CA ARG A 125 23.50 -6.04 -21.93
C ARG A 125 24.96 -5.88 -21.53
#